data_AF-A0A964J0C7-F1
#
_entry.id   AF-A0A964J0C7-F1
#
_cell.length_a   1.000
_cell.length_b   1.000
_cell.length_c   1.000
_cell.angle_alpha   90.00
_cell.angle_beta   90.00
_cell.angle_gamma   90.00
#
_symmetry.space_group_name_H-M   'P 1'
#
loop_
_entity.id
_entity.type
_entity.pdbx_description
1 polymer ?
#
loop_
_entity_poly.entity_id
_entity_poly.type
_entity_poly.pdbx_seq_one_letter_code
_entity_poly.pdbx_strand_id
1 'polypeptide(L)'
;MALTLRWGTVTAVTQRLDELIHCTVDGNDCIAYPRQTGQVEVGDTVLVNTQGRDLGLGSGGFDVLYANMTRGVGLLPLPSAHVMSLPYTTGQAASVCVEENDDLAADLEGMPVVCCGLHSQLAPVVAGIGAGVRIVYAQLGGGALPVALSDTVRALKARHYLETAIAIAPCLDGDVQALTIASALAWARGRGFDVVVCGIGPGIVGTGSALGHGGLAVAEAANVTAALGGRAVIAVRYSGADPRERHRGVSHHTRSALGLMLGARDVAWPAGLRGYAAVGDVVEINVTGWQQACSGIPLAHMGRGPAEDPWFFATAFAAGRHARALLQ
;
A
#
# COMPACT_ATOMS: atom_id res chain seq x y z
N MET A 1 3.93 1.08 26.22
CA MET A 1 2.90 1.90 25.52
C MET A 1 1.56 1.25 25.82
N ALA A 2 0.58 2.01 26.31
CA ALA A 2 -0.74 1.47 26.62
C ALA A 2 -1.67 1.59 25.40
N LEU A 3 -2.52 0.58 25.19
CA LEU A 3 -3.64 0.68 24.26
C LEU A 3 -4.75 1.53 24.89
N THR A 4 -5.41 2.37 24.10
CA THR A 4 -6.68 3.01 24.51
C THR A 4 -7.82 2.16 24.01
N LEU A 5 -8.34 1.28 24.87
CA LEU A 5 -9.45 0.39 24.56
C LEU A 5 -10.69 0.79 25.37
N ARG A 6 -11.86 0.64 24.76
CA ARG A 6 -13.16 0.73 25.46
C ARG A 6 -14.07 -0.42 25.04
N TRP A 7 -15.02 -0.72 25.92
CA TRP A 7 -16.18 -1.53 25.55
C TRP A 7 -17.12 -0.74 24.63
N GLY A 8 -17.92 -1.47 23.86
CA GLY A 8 -19.03 -0.88 23.14
C GLY A 8 -20.01 -1.91 22.59
N THR A 9 -21.13 -1.41 22.08
CA THR A 9 -22.15 -2.21 21.38
C THR A 9 -22.23 -1.78 19.93
N VAL A 10 -22.22 -2.74 19.02
CA VAL A 10 -22.44 -2.45 17.59
C VAL A 10 -23.88 -2.00 17.40
N THR A 11 -24.08 -0.76 16.95
CA THR A 11 -25.40 -0.16 16.74
C THR A 11 -25.85 -0.20 15.29
N ALA A 12 -24.91 -0.31 14.34
CA ALA A 12 -25.21 -0.44 12.92
C ALA A 12 -24.08 -1.17 12.19
N VAL A 13 -24.42 -1.85 11.10
CA VAL A 13 -23.44 -2.32 10.10
C VAL A 13 -23.72 -1.58 8.80
N THR A 14 -22.83 -0.66 8.44
CA THR A 14 -23.04 0.29 7.34
C THR A 14 -22.54 -0.24 6.00
N GLN A 15 -21.56 -1.15 6.02
CA GLN A 15 -21.09 -1.85 4.82
C GLN A 15 -20.47 -3.20 5.20
N ARG A 16 -20.77 -4.23 4.41
CA ARG A 16 -20.12 -5.55 4.50
C ARG A 16 -19.30 -5.80 3.24
N LEU A 17 -18.01 -6.00 3.43
CA LEU A 17 -17.09 -6.56 2.46
C LEU A 17 -16.48 -7.83 3.08
N ASP A 18 -15.96 -8.73 2.25
CA ASP A 18 -15.44 -10.02 2.71
C ASP A 18 -14.27 -9.86 3.71
N GLU A 19 -13.40 -8.86 3.48
CA GLU A 19 -12.22 -8.59 4.31
C GLU A 19 -12.37 -7.38 5.25
N LEU A 20 -13.42 -6.59 5.11
CA LEU A 20 -13.58 -5.33 5.84
C LEU A 20 -15.06 -5.04 6.11
N ILE A 21 -15.40 -4.76 7.36
CA ILE A 21 -16.74 -4.33 7.74
C ILE A 21 -16.66 -2.89 8.25
N HIS A 22 -17.50 -2.02 7.70
CA HIS A 22 -17.79 -0.73 8.30
C HIS A 22 -19.02 -0.86 9.19
N CYS A 23 -18.91 -0.39 10.42
CA CYS A 23 -19.96 -0.45 11.42
C CYS A 23 -19.96 0.80 12.29
N THR A 24 -20.95 0.90 13.16
CA THR A 24 -21.05 1.95 14.17
C THR A 24 -21.06 1.28 15.54
N VAL A 25 -20.22 1.77 16.46
CA VAL A 25 -20.13 1.28 17.85
C VAL A 25 -20.43 2.44 18.81
N ASP A 26 -21.56 2.34 19.50
CA ASP A 26 -22.13 3.40 20.35
C ASP A 26 -22.17 4.77 19.65
N GLY A 27 -22.63 4.79 18.40
CA GLY A 27 -22.74 6.01 17.59
C GLY A 27 -21.44 6.48 16.91
N ASN A 28 -20.31 5.81 17.10
CA ASN A 28 -19.04 6.17 16.46
C ASN A 28 -18.69 5.23 15.30
N ASP A 29 -18.18 5.78 14.19
CA ASP A 29 -17.74 4.98 13.03
C ASP A 29 -16.57 4.06 13.39
N CYS A 30 -16.67 2.80 13.01
CA CYS A 30 -15.68 1.78 13.35
C CYS A 30 -15.45 0.87 12.14
N ILE A 31 -14.23 0.36 12.00
CA ILE A 31 -13.91 -0.69 11.05
C ILE A 31 -13.55 -1.98 11.77
N ALA A 32 -13.86 -3.11 11.16
CA ALA A 32 -13.49 -4.43 11.64
C ALA A 32 -12.92 -5.28 10.51
N TYR A 33 -11.91 -6.10 10.83
CA TYR A 33 -11.34 -7.08 9.93
C TYR A 33 -11.92 -8.46 10.30
N PRO A 34 -13.01 -8.92 9.67
CA PRO A 34 -13.74 -10.10 10.10
C PRO A 34 -12.91 -11.40 10.08
N ARG A 35 -11.84 -11.47 9.27
CA ARG A 35 -10.88 -12.57 9.29
C ARG A 35 -10.06 -12.64 10.58
N GLN A 36 -9.90 -11.52 11.29
CA GLN A 36 -9.18 -11.43 12.56
C GLN A 36 -10.13 -11.38 13.77
N THR A 37 -11.24 -10.67 13.64
CA THR A 37 -12.12 -10.35 14.77
C THR A 37 -13.49 -11.03 14.70
N GLY A 38 -13.75 -11.81 13.65
CA GLY A 38 -15.01 -12.49 13.41
C GLY A 38 -16.05 -11.59 12.73
N GLN A 39 -17.15 -12.20 12.29
CA GLN A 39 -18.27 -11.45 11.73
C GLN A 39 -18.86 -10.49 12.78
N VAL A 40 -19.41 -9.37 12.30
CA VAL A 40 -19.98 -8.30 13.14
C VAL A 40 -21.47 -8.17 12.87
N GLU A 41 -22.28 -8.21 13.92
CA GLU A 41 -23.73 -7.96 13.86
C GLU A 41 -24.15 -6.84 14.81
N VAL A 42 -25.32 -6.25 14.56
CA VAL A 42 -25.93 -5.28 15.50
C VAL A 42 -26.23 -6.00 16.82
N GLY A 43 -25.89 -5.36 17.93
CA GLY A 43 -26.00 -5.90 19.29
C GLY A 43 -24.74 -6.59 19.80
N ASP A 44 -23.70 -6.75 18.98
CA ASP A 44 -22.45 -7.37 19.39
C ASP A 44 -21.75 -6.53 20.45
N THR A 45 -21.30 -7.20 21.51
CA THR A 45 -20.42 -6.60 22.51
C THR A 45 -18.98 -6.67 22.01
N VAL A 46 -18.30 -5.53 21.94
CA VAL A 46 -16.99 -5.41 21.32
C VAL A 46 -16.02 -4.64 22.22
N LEU A 47 -14.73 -4.92 22.05
CA LEU A 47 -13.65 -4.02 22.45
C LEU A 47 -13.20 -3.25 21.21
N VAL A 48 -13.07 -1.93 21.34
CA VAL A 48 -12.62 -1.05 20.26
C VAL A 48 -11.40 -0.26 20.69
N ASN A 49 -10.45 -0.09 19.77
CA ASN A 49 -9.31 0.81 19.90
C ASN A 49 -9.69 2.18 19.34
N THR A 50 -9.63 3.20 20.20
CA THR A 50 -10.04 4.58 19.89
C THR A 50 -8.86 5.53 19.68
N GLN A 51 -7.63 5.04 19.92
CA GLN A 51 -6.47 5.90 20.12
C GLN A 51 -6.13 6.77 18.91
N GLY A 52 -6.27 6.23 17.70
CA GLY A 52 -6.03 6.98 16.47
C GLY A 52 -6.98 8.18 16.35
N ARG A 53 -8.27 7.97 16.61
CA ARG A 53 -9.28 9.03 16.58
C ARG A 53 -9.07 10.03 17.71
N ASP A 54 -8.88 9.55 18.94
CA ASP A 54 -8.72 10.41 20.13
C ASP A 54 -7.52 11.37 19.99
N LEU A 55 -6.45 10.92 19.32
CA LEU A 55 -5.27 11.73 19.03
C LEU A 55 -5.41 12.57 17.74
N GLY A 56 -6.51 12.45 16.99
CA GLY A 56 -6.69 13.12 15.70
C GLY A 56 -5.68 12.69 14.64
N LEU A 57 -5.19 11.44 14.72
CA LEU A 57 -4.17 10.90 13.83
C LEU A 57 -4.77 10.10 12.68
N GLY A 58 -4.10 10.15 11.53
CA GLY A 58 -4.51 9.46 10.31
C GLY A 58 -5.67 10.15 9.60
N SER A 59 -6.04 9.61 8.44
CA SER A 59 -7.14 10.13 7.61
C SER A 59 -8.46 9.39 7.80
N GLY A 60 -8.50 8.40 8.70
CA GLY A 60 -9.63 7.48 8.82
C GLY A 60 -10.81 8.04 9.61
N GLY A 61 -10.55 8.75 10.71
CA GLY A 61 -11.63 9.28 11.58
C GLY A 61 -12.48 8.22 12.29
N PHE A 62 -12.14 6.94 12.15
CA PHE A 62 -12.87 5.80 12.71
C PHE A 62 -12.10 5.10 13.84
N ASP A 63 -12.84 4.33 14.65
CA ASP A 63 -12.31 3.37 15.60
C ASP A 63 -11.88 2.11 14.85
N VAL A 64 -11.03 1.31 15.49
CA VAL A 64 -10.69 -0.02 15.00
C VAL A 64 -11.23 -1.05 15.99
N LEU A 65 -12.11 -1.94 15.53
CA LEU A 65 -12.60 -3.05 16.34
C LEU A 65 -11.41 -3.94 16.70
N TYR A 66 -11.14 -4.05 18.00
CA TYR A 66 -10.00 -4.76 18.54
C TYR A 66 -10.35 -6.24 18.79
N ALA A 67 -11.51 -6.52 19.39
CA ALA A 67 -12.04 -7.87 19.55
C ALA A 67 -13.58 -7.85 19.58
N ASN A 68 -14.21 -8.83 18.93
CA ASN A 68 -15.65 -9.05 19.08
C ASN A 68 -15.88 -10.10 20.19
N MET A 69 -16.46 -9.66 21.31
CA MET A 69 -16.64 -10.50 22.50
C MET A 69 -17.87 -11.43 22.40
N THR A 70 -18.72 -11.24 21.40
CA THR A 70 -19.90 -12.09 21.15
C THR A 70 -19.61 -13.20 20.14
N ARG A 71 -18.94 -12.88 19.02
CA ARG A 71 -18.70 -13.82 17.89
C ARG A 71 -17.23 -14.04 17.53
N GLY A 72 -16.33 -13.17 18.01
CA GLY A 72 -14.89 -13.26 17.72
C GLY A 72 -14.12 -14.15 18.70
N VAL A 73 -14.73 -14.54 19.82
CA VAL A 73 -14.12 -15.46 20.79
C VAL A 73 -14.27 -16.90 20.31
N GLY A 74 -13.16 -17.65 20.28
CA GLY A 74 -13.16 -19.04 19.84
C GLY A 74 -12.99 -19.23 18.33
N LEU A 75 -12.61 -18.17 17.60
CA LEU A 75 -12.17 -18.32 16.21
C LEU A 75 -10.99 -19.27 16.12
N LEU A 76 -11.02 -20.12 15.11
CA LEU A 76 -9.92 -21.04 14.81
C LEU A 76 -8.94 -20.37 13.84
N PRO A 77 -7.63 -20.68 13.96
CA PRO A 77 -6.65 -20.23 12.98
C PRO A 77 -6.97 -20.81 11.60
N LEU A 78 -6.45 -20.16 10.56
CA LEU A 78 -6.45 -20.72 9.22
C LEU A 78 -5.77 -22.10 9.24
N PRO A 79 -6.36 -23.14 8.60
CA PRO A 79 -5.71 -24.43 8.48
C PRO A 79 -4.32 -24.30 7.85
N SER A 80 -3.36 -25.05 8.39
CA SER A 80 -1.95 -25.05 7.93
C SER A 80 -1.19 -23.72 8.10
N ALA A 81 -1.74 -22.74 8.81
CA ALA A 81 -0.99 -21.53 9.15
C ALA A 81 0.11 -21.84 10.17
N HIS A 82 1.37 -21.65 9.79
CA HIS A 82 2.52 -21.84 10.67
C HIS A 82 3.38 -20.57 10.86
N VAL A 83 3.05 -19.49 10.18
CA VAL A 83 3.79 -18.22 10.28
C VAL A 83 2.99 -17.18 11.06
N MET A 84 3.61 -16.61 12.09
CA MET A 84 3.01 -15.55 12.92
C MET A 84 3.34 -14.16 12.40
N SER A 85 2.32 -13.40 12.01
CA SER A 85 2.42 -11.95 11.82
C SER A 85 2.32 -11.24 13.18
N LEU A 86 3.08 -10.15 13.34
CA LEU A 86 3.16 -9.37 14.59
C LEU A 86 3.42 -10.25 15.84
N PRO A 87 4.43 -11.14 15.82
CA PRO A 87 4.63 -12.13 16.88
C PRO A 87 4.86 -11.46 18.24
N TYR A 88 4.28 -12.05 19.29
CA TYR A 88 4.33 -11.58 20.68
C TYR A 88 3.64 -10.22 20.94
N THR A 89 2.93 -9.67 19.96
CA THR A 89 2.04 -8.53 20.17
C THR A 89 0.63 -9.00 20.52
N THR A 90 -0.19 -8.10 21.05
CA THR A 90 -1.57 -8.41 21.39
C THR A 90 -2.50 -8.57 20.17
N GLY A 91 -2.00 -8.27 18.96
CA GLY A 91 -2.69 -8.42 17.68
C GLY A 91 -2.04 -9.46 16.76
N GLN A 92 -1.26 -10.39 17.30
CA GLN A 92 -0.62 -11.44 16.51
C GLN A 92 -1.66 -12.32 15.80
N ALA A 93 -1.37 -12.72 14.57
CA ALA A 93 -2.24 -13.58 13.77
C ALA A 93 -1.40 -14.59 12.99
N ALA A 94 -1.92 -15.82 12.86
CA ALA A 94 -1.29 -16.86 12.05
C ALA A 94 -1.70 -16.70 10.59
N SER A 95 -0.76 -16.94 9.68
CA SER A 95 -0.93 -16.87 8.23
C SER A 95 -0.20 -18.02 7.55
N VAL A 96 -0.62 -18.32 6.32
CA VAL A 96 0.11 -19.20 5.40
C VAL A 96 0.88 -18.29 4.46
N CYS A 97 2.21 -18.42 4.43
CA CYS A 97 3.06 -17.61 3.58
C CYS A 97 3.50 -18.38 2.33
N VAL A 98 3.77 -17.66 1.24
CA VAL A 98 4.20 -18.26 -0.04
C VAL A 98 5.45 -19.12 0.10
N GLU A 99 6.36 -18.74 1.00
CA GLU A 99 7.61 -19.43 1.28
C GLU A 99 7.42 -20.87 1.77
N GLU A 100 6.23 -21.21 2.29
CA GLU A 100 5.94 -22.54 2.83
C GLU A 100 5.51 -23.54 1.76
N ASN A 101 4.92 -23.07 0.65
CA ASN A 101 4.20 -23.94 -0.28
C ASN A 101 4.54 -23.71 -1.77
N ASP A 102 5.13 -22.57 -2.13
CA ASP A 102 5.41 -22.22 -3.52
C ASP A 102 6.90 -22.24 -3.83
N ASP A 103 7.24 -22.68 -5.04
CA ASP A 103 8.58 -22.53 -5.58
C ASP A 103 8.83 -21.06 -5.95
N LEU A 104 9.83 -20.46 -5.32
CA LEU A 104 10.23 -19.07 -5.55
C LEU A 104 11.24 -18.98 -6.69
N ALA A 105 11.06 -18.00 -7.59
CA ALA A 105 12.05 -17.74 -8.63
C ALA A 105 13.41 -17.35 -8.03
N ALA A 106 14.51 -17.78 -8.65
CA ALA A 106 15.86 -17.48 -8.16
C ALA A 106 16.26 -16.01 -8.35
N ASP A 107 15.73 -15.37 -9.40
CA ASP A 107 15.92 -13.96 -9.71
C ASP A 107 14.66 -13.40 -10.42
N LEU A 108 14.68 -12.11 -10.77
CA LEU A 108 13.56 -11.41 -11.42
C LEU A 108 13.69 -11.28 -12.93
N GLU A 109 14.81 -11.70 -13.53
CA GLU A 109 15.08 -11.62 -14.98
C GLU A 109 14.74 -10.24 -15.60
N GLY A 110 15.09 -9.16 -14.92
CA GLY A 110 14.82 -7.80 -15.38
C GLY A 110 13.37 -7.30 -15.19
N MET A 111 12.49 -8.08 -14.54
CA MET A 111 11.11 -7.69 -14.26
C MET A 111 11.04 -6.30 -13.60
N PRO A 112 10.23 -5.36 -14.14
CA PRO A 112 10.04 -4.05 -13.56
C PRO A 112 9.33 -4.11 -12.20
N VAL A 113 9.85 -3.36 -11.23
CA VAL A 113 9.22 -3.16 -9.92
C VAL A 113 9.04 -1.66 -9.67
N VAL A 114 7.80 -1.20 -9.68
CA VAL A 114 7.47 0.21 -9.42
C VAL A 114 7.33 0.45 -7.92
N CYS A 115 8.11 1.36 -7.36
CA CYS A 115 8.16 1.64 -5.93
C CYS A 115 7.42 2.95 -5.59
N CYS A 116 6.29 2.83 -4.90
CA CYS A 116 5.40 3.93 -4.50
C CYS A 116 5.65 4.36 -3.04
N GLY A 117 6.07 5.62 -2.85
CA GLY A 117 6.28 6.20 -1.51
C GLY A 117 5.00 6.61 -0.79
N LEU A 118 3.88 6.58 -1.50
CA LEU A 118 2.54 6.79 -0.98
C LEU A 118 1.54 5.87 -1.66
N HIS A 119 0.58 5.39 -0.88
CA HIS A 119 -0.49 4.53 -1.39
C HIS A 119 -1.29 5.16 -2.54
N SER A 120 -1.52 6.48 -2.51
CA SER A 120 -2.27 7.20 -3.55
C SER A 120 -1.55 7.28 -4.91
N GLN A 121 -0.32 6.80 -5.02
CA GLN A 121 0.39 6.65 -6.31
C GLN A 121 0.00 5.35 -7.03
N LEU A 122 -0.59 4.36 -6.36
CA LEU A 122 -0.92 3.05 -6.92
C LEU A 122 -1.82 3.16 -8.17
N ALA A 123 -2.97 3.82 -8.04
CA ALA A 123 -3.92 3.99 -9.14
C ALA A 123 -3.30 4.62 -10.40
N PRO A 124 -2.65 5.80 -10.33
CA PRO A 124 -2.03 6.40 -11.51
C PRO A 124 -0.86 5.57 -12.08
N VAL A 125 -0.06 4.90 -11.25
CA VAL A 125 0.97 3.95 -11.73
C VAL A 125 0.33 2.84 -12.56
N VAL A 126 -0.71 2.20 -12.04
CA VAL A 126 -1.41 1.10 -12.73
C VAL A 126 -2.06 1.57 -14.03
N ALA A 127 -2.64 2.77 -14.05
CA ALA A 127 -3.13 3.39 -15.29
C ALA A 127 -2.01 3.66 -16.31
N GLY A 128 -0.82 4.04 -15.84
CA GLY A 128 0.36 4.26 -16.68
C GLY A 128 0.91 2.98 -17.30
N ILE A 129 0.82 1.85 -16.58
CA ILE A 129 1.19 0.53 -17.11
C ILE A 129 0.23 0.14 -18.24
N GLY A 130 -1.07 0.38 -18.04
CA GLY A 130 -2.11 0.12 -19.03
C GLY A 130 -2.57 -1.34 -19.07
N ALA A 131 -3.47 -1.64 -20.00
CA ALA A 131 -4.06 -2.98 -20.13
C ALA A 131 -3.13 -3.99 -20.81
N GLY A 132 -3.44 -5.28 -20.65
CA GLY A 132 -2.67 -6.39 -21.25
C GLY A 132 -1.32 -6.64 -20.57
N VAL A 133 -1.22 -6.28 -19.29
CA VAL A 133 -0.07 -6.53 -18.41
C VAL A 133 -0.60 -7.17 -17.14
N ARG A 134 0.03 -8.24 -16.69
CA ARG A 134 -0.27 -8.88 -15.41
C ARG A 134 0.45 -8.12 -14.29
N ILE A 135 -0.33 -7.41 -13.49
CA ILE A 135 0.16 -6.56 -12.40
C ILE A 135 -0.22 -7.18 -11.06
N VAL A 136 0.75 -7.23 -10.15
CA VAL A 136 0.56 -7.58 -8.74
C VAL A 136 0.95 -6.40 -7.84
N TYR A 137 0.16 -6.15 -6.80
CA TYR A 137 0.46 -5.12 -5.81
C TYR A 137 1.12 -5.78 -4.61
N ALA A 138 2.22 -5.22 -4.14
CA ALA A 138 2.92 -5.70 -2.94
C ALA A 138 2.92 -4.59 -1.88
N GLN A 139 2.14 -4.79 -0.81
CA GLN A 139 2.05 -3.80 0.25
C GLN A 139 3.23 -3.93 1.22
N LEU A 140 3.96 -2.83 1.37
CA LEU A 140 5.09 -2.68 2.27
C LEU A 140 4.66 -2.12 3.63
N GLY A 141 5.42 -2.49 4.67
CA GLY A 141 5.35 -1.81 5.96
C GLY A 141 5.73 -0.33 5.84
N GLY A 142 4.96 0.57 6.46
CA GLY A 142 5.17 2.03 6.35
C GLY A 142 3.88 2.86 6.36
N GLY A 143 2.74 2.20 6.38
CA GLY A 143 1.42 2.77 6.64
C GLY A 143 0.54 1.75 7.35
N ALA A 144 -0.76 1.74 7.05
CA ALA A 144 -1.67 0.71 7.51
C ALA A 144 -1.18 -0.69 7.12
N LEU A 145 -1.33 -1.63 8.05
CA LEU A 145 -0.85 -3.00 7.89
C LEU A 145 -1.83 -3.91 7.13
N PRO A 146 -3.16 -3.83 7.37
CA PRO A 146 -4.10 -4.66 6.63
C PRO A 146 -4.27 -4.15 5.20
N VAL A 147 -4.07 -5.01 4.20
CA VAL A 147 -4.28 -4.68 2.77
C VAL A 147 -5.77 -4.40 2.50
N ALA A 148 -6.66 -5.13 3.16
CA ALA A 148 -8.11 -5.00 3.10
C ALA A 148 -8.64 -3.58 3.35
N LEU A 149 -7.89 -2.74 4.06
CA LEU A 149 -8.27 -1.34 4.30
C LEU A 149 -8.32 -0.51 3.01
N SER A 150 -7.61 -0.93 1.96
CA SER A 150 -7.50 -0.13 0.74
C SER A 150 -8.71 -0.26 -0.20
N ASP A 151 -9.52 0.80 -0.26
CA ASP A 151 -10.50 0.99 -1.34
C ASP A 151 -9.87 0.98 -2.74
N THR A 152 -8.64 1.48 -2.86
CA THR A 152 -7.95 1.59 -4.16
C THR A 152 -7.58 0.21 -4.69
N VAL A 153 -6.99 -0.66 -3.87
CA VAL A 153 -6.65 -2.03 -4.24
C VAL A 153 -7.92 -2.79 -4.66
N ARG A 154 -8.98 -2.70 -3.85
CA ARG A 154 -10.26 -3.34 -4.16
C ARG A 154 -10.87 -2.83 -5.46
N ALA A 155 -10.90 -1.52 -5.69
CA ALA A 155 -11.44 -0.94 -6.93
C ALA A 155 -10.62 -1.32 -8.17
N LEU A 156 -9.29 -1.42 -8.07
CA LEU A 156 -8.43 -1.84 -9.18
C LEU A 156 -8.61 -3.33 -9.50
N LYS A 157 -8.71 -4.18 -8.47
CA LYS A 157 -9.01 -5.62 -8.64
C LYS A 157 -10.38 -5.86 -9.27
N ALA A 158 -11.42 -5.16 -8.78
CA ALA A 158 -12.79 -5.28 -9.31
C ALA A 158 -12.90 -4.87 -10.79
N ARG A 159 -11.92 -4.12 -11.31
CA ARG A 159 -11.84 -3.68 -12.70
C ARG A 159 -10.74 -4.39 -13.50
N HIS A 160 -10.13 -5.42 -12.92
CA HIS A 160 -9.10 -6.25 -13.54
C HIS A 160 -7.84 -5.48 -13.97
N TYR A 161 -7.55 -4.35 -13.31
CA TYR A 161 -6.27 -3.66 -13.46
C TYR A 161 -5.15 -4.32 -12.63
N LEU A 162 -5.53 -5.07 -11.61
CA LEU A 162 -4.62 -5.79 -10.71
C LEU A 162 -5.23 -7.17 -10.44
N GLU A 163 -4.41 -8.21 -10.44
CA GLU A 163 -4.91 -9.59 -10.21
C GLU A 163 -4.87 -9.96 -8.73
N THR A 164 -3.77 -9.59 -8.05
CA THR A 164 -3.44 -10.07 -6.71
C THR A 164 -2.78 -8.96 -5.90
N ALA A 165 -3.13 -8.88 -4.61
CA ALA A 165 -2.47 -8.04 -3.63
C ALA A 165 -1.75 -8.90 -2.58
N ILE A 166 -0.42 -8.74 -2.49
CA ILE A 166 0.44 -9.40 -1.52
C ILE A 166 0.56 -8.53 -0.28
N ALA A 167 0.31 -9.11 0.89
CA ALA A 167 0.70 -8.53 2.17
C ALA A 167 2.12 -9.00 2.53
N ILE A 168 3.07 -8.06 2.62
CA ILE A 168 4.43 -8.36 3.07
C ILE A 168 4.53 -8.05 4.56
N ALA A 169 5.01 -8.99 5.37
CA ALA A 169 5.13 -8.79 6.82
C ALA A 169 5.81 -7.44 7.15
N PRO A 170 5.27 -6.65 8.10
CA PRO A 170 4.19 -7.00 9.02
C PRO A 170 2.77 -6.70 8.50
N CYS A 171 2.61 -6.37 7.21
CA CYS A 171 1.27 -6.27 6.61
C CYS A 171 0.55 -7.62 6.64
N LEU A 172 -0.78 -7.56 6.59
CA LEU A 172 -1.64 -8.73 6.71
C LEU A 172 -2.87 -8.58 5.83
N ASP A 173 -3.63 -9.67 5.69
CA ASP A 173 -4.91 -9.71 4.99
C ASP A 173 -4.83 -9.32 3.50
N GLY A 174 -3.74 -9.74 2.84
CA GLY A 174 -3.65 -9.76 1.39
C GLY A 174 -4.32 -11.01 0.81
N ASP A 175 -4.45 -11.07 -0.52
CA ASP A 175 -4.80 -12.31 -1.22
C ASP A 175 -3.76 -13.41 -0.98
N VAL A 176 -2.52 -12.96 -0.79
CA VAL A 176 -1.33 -13.76 -0.57
C VAL A 176 -0.50 -13.09 0.51
N GLN A 177 0.15 -13.89 1.35
CA GLN A 177 1.05 -13.42 2.40
C GLN A 177 2.50 -13.79 2.07
N ALA A 178 3.42 -12.86 2.29
CA ALA A 178 4.86 -13.10 2.20
C ALA A 178 5.56 -12.52 3.44
N LEU A 179 6.67 -13.13 3.86
CA LEU A 179 7.48 -12.63 4.98
C LEU A 179 8.41 -11.49 4.58
N THR A 180 8.86 -11.46 3.33
CA THR A 180 9.87 -10.48 2.89
C THR A 180 9.51 -9.89 1.53
N ILE A 181 10.10 -8.74 1.21
CA ILE A 181 10.02 -8.18 -0.13
C ILE A 181 10.63 -9.17 -1.14
N ALA A 182 11.75 -9.82 -0.79
CA ALA A 182 12.45 -10.72 -1.69
C ALA A 182 11.57 -11.91 -2.12
N SER A 183 10.93 -12.59 -1.16
CA SER A 183 10.02 -13.69 -1.43
C SER A 183 8.77 -13.26 -2.18
N ALA A 184 8.20 -12.08 -1.88
CA ALA A 184 7.07 -11.55 -2.63
C ALA A 184 7.41 -11.29 -4.11
N LEU A 185 8.58 -10.71 -4.39
CA LEU A 185 9.04 -10.46 -5.76
C LEU A 185 9.36 -11.77 -6.50
N ALA A 186 10.05 -12.69 -5.83
CA ALA A 186 10.38 -14.01 -6.39
C ALA A 186 9.12 -14.84 -6.69
N TRP A 187 8.13 -14.81 -5.78
CA TRP A 187 6.83 -15.42 -5.99
C TRP A 187 6.11 -14.79 -7.18
N ALA A 188 6.06 -13.45 -7.25
CA ALA A 188 5.43 -12.75 -8.38
C ALA A 188 6.05 -13.16 -9.72
N ARG A 189 7.38 -13.23 -9.79
CA ARG A 189 8.09 -13.69 -10.99
C ARG A 189 7.75 -15.15 -11.33
N GLY A 190 7.75 -16.04 -10.34
CA GLY A 190 7.43 -17.46 -10.51
C GLY A 190 5.99 -17.71 -10.97
N ARG A 191 5.07 -16.81 -10.63
CA ARG A 191 3.66 -16.84 -11.08
C ARG A 191 3.43 -16.12 -12.41
N GLY A 192 4.48 -15.61 -13.04
CA GLY A 192 4.44 -14.99 -14.36
C GLY A 192 3.72 -13.63 -14.38
N PHE A 193 3.86 -12.85 -13.31
CA PHE A 193 3.50 -11.42 -13.35
C PHE A 193 4.53 -10.66 -14.19
N ASP A 194 4.06 -9.65 -14.92
CA ASP A 194 4.92 -8.82 -15.78
C ASP A 194 5.51 -7.64 -15.00
N VAL A 195 4.75 -7.09 -14.04
CA VAL A 195 5.15 -5.92 -13.23
C VAL A 195 4.67 -6.10 -11.80
N VAL A 196 5.55 -5.76 -10.85
CA VAL A 196 5.15 -5.58 -9.44
C VAL A 196 5.04 -4.09 -9.13
N VAL A 197 3.94 -3.68 -8.51
CA VAL A 197 3.83 -2.34 -7.91
C VAL A 197 3.95 -2.49 -6.40
N CYS A 198 5.10 -2.11 -5.86
CA CYS A 198 5.33 -2.05 -4.42
C CYS A 198 4.85 -0.70 -3.88
N GLY A 199 4.20 -0.68 -2.71
CA GLY A 199 3.82 0.57 -2.06
C GLY A 199 3.43 0.39 -0.62
N ILE A 200 3.53 1.46 0.17
CA ILE A 200 3.01 1.44 1.54
C ILE A 200 1.47 1.49 1.54
N GLY A 201 0.85 0.95 2.59
CA GLY A 201 -0.58 1.10 2.83
C GLY A 201 -1.02 2.56 3.08
N PRO A 202 -2.34 2.84 3.09
CA PRO A 202 -2.86 4.17 3.43
C PRO A 202 -2.44 4.58 4.85
N GLY A 203 -2.39 5.89 5.12
CA GLY A 203 -2.02 6.39 6.46
C GLY A 203 -0.53 6.26 6.78
N ILE A 204 0.33 6.78 5.90
CA ILE A 204 1.79 6.85 6.11
C ILE A 204 2.14 7.32 7.54
N VAL A 205 2.98 6.54 8.23
CA VAL A 205 3.48 6.92 9.55
C VAL A 205 4.67 7.88 9.42
N GLY A 206 4.81 8.81 10.35
CA GLY A 206 6.01 9.64 10.40
C GLY A 206 6.09 10.59 11.58
N THR A 207 7.31 10.93 11.95
CA THR A 207 7.67 11.85 13.04
C THR A 207 8.00 13.26 12.52
N GLY A 208 8.03 13.42 11.19
CA GLY A 208 8.45 14.67 10.52
C GLY A 208 9.95 14.79 10.32
N SER A 209 10.77 13.85 10.81
CA SER A 209 12.20 13.82 10.53
C SER A 209 12.52 13.18 9.17
N ALA A 210 13.71 13.45 8.64
CA ALA A 210 14.14 12.93 7.34
C ALA A 210 14.20 11.39 7.27
N LEU A 211 14.42 10.73 8.41
CA LEU A 211 14.54 9.26 8.48
C LEU A 211 13.38 8.60 9.24
N GLY A 212 12.50 9.38 9.86
CA GLY A 212 11.40 8.88 10.68
C GLY A 212 10.09 8.87 9.94
N HIS A 213 10.01 8.22 8.77
CA HIS A 213 8.76 8.08 8.02
C HIS A 213 8.66 6.76 7.26
N GLY A 214 7.45 6.23 7.13
CA GLY A 214 7.21 4.94 6.49
C GLY A 214 7.49 4.91 4.98
N GLY A 215 7.51 6.08 4.32
CA GLY A 215 7.89 6.18 2.90
C GLY A 215 9.33 5.74 2.59
N LEU A 216 10.18 5.49 3.60
CA LEU A 216 11.51 4.91 3.40
C LEU A 216 11.47 3.46 2.92
N ALA A 217 10.34 2.74 3.09
CA ALA A 217 10.18 1.38 2.60
C ALA A 217 10.42 1.24 1.09
N VAL A 218 10.26 2.33 0.33
CA VAL A 218 10.61 2.39 -1.10
C VAL A 218 12.10 2.14 -1.36
N ALA A 219 12.99 2.61 -0.49
CA ALA A 219 14.43 2.37 -0.65
C ALA A 219 14.75 0.88 -0.48
N GLU A 220 14.12 0.23 0.50
CA GLU A 220 14.26 -1.22 0.71
C GLU A 220 13.75 -2.00 -0.52
N ALA A 221 12.55 -1.68 -1.01
CA ALA A 221 11.99 -2.33 -2.19
C ALA A 221 12.88 -2.16 -3.44
N ALA A 222 13.41 -0.96 -3.66
CA ALA A 222 14.33 -0.71 -4.77
C ALA A 222 15.64 -1.49 -4.64
N ASN A 223 16.22 -1.53 -3.43
CA ASN A 223 17.46 -2.27 -3.16
C ASN A 223 17.28 -3.78 -3.35
N VAL A 224 16.19 -4.36 -2.83
CA VAL A 224 15.87 -5.79 -2.99
C VAL A 224 15.61 -6.11 -4.47
N THR A 225 14.89 -5.24 -5.18
CA THR A 225 14.67 -5.40 -6.63
C THR A 225 15.99 -5.49 -7.38
N ALA A 226 16.90 -4.53 -7.15
CA ALA A 226 18.21 -4.51 -7.81
C ALA A 226 19.05 -5.74 -7.43
N ALA A 227 19.01 -6.16 -6.17
CA ALA A 227 19.75 -7.34 -5.69
C ALA A 227 19.26 -8.66 -6.33
N LEU A 228 17.97 -8.76 -6.67
CA LEU A 228 17.39 -9.90 -7.36
C LEU A 228 17.40 -9.76 -8.90
N GLY A 229 18.15 -8.81 -9.46
CA GLY A 229 18.26 -8.64 -10.92
C GLY A 229 17.02 -8.07 -11.60
N GLY A 230 16.11 -7.45 -10.85
CA GLY A 230 14.96 -6.72 -11.40
C GLY A 230 15.30 -5.26 -11.73
N ARG A 231 14.31 -4.54 -12.27
CA ARG A 231 14.45 -3.12 -12.61
C ARG A 231 13.61 -2.24 -11.70
N ALA A 232 14.25 -1.59 -10.73
CA ALA A 232 13.58 -0.67 -9.82
C ALA A 232 13.16 0.62 -10.52
N VAL A 233 11.88 0.97 -10.48
CA VAL A 233 11.31 2.21 -11.03
C VAL A 233 10.71 3.03 -9.90
N ILE A 234 11.18 4.25 -9.68
CA ILE A 234 10.76 5.07 -8.54
C ILE A 234 9.60 5.98 -8.94
N ALA A 235 8.45 5.82 -8.28
CA ALA A 235 7.33 6.77 -8.41
C ALA A 235 7.59 8.00 -7.54
N VAL A 236 8.01 9.10 -8.16
CA VAL A 236 8.33 10.35 -7.45
C VAL A 236 7.09 10.95 -6.81
N ARG A 237 7.17 11.23 -5.50
CA ARG A 237 6.19 12.07 -4.81
C ARG A 237 6.50 13.52 -5.12
N TYR A 238 5.76 14.08 -6.06
CA TYR A 238 5.78 15.50 -6.39
C TYR A 238 4.47 16.15 -5.97
N SER A 239 4.50 17.39 -5.50
CA SER A 239 3.28 18.16 -5.29
C SER A 239 3.49 19.64 -5.61
N GLY A 240 2.59 20.22 -6.41
CA GLY A 240 2.55 21.67 -6.63
C GLY A 240 1.73 22.41 -5.58
N ALA A 241 0.84 21.69 -4.88
CA ALA A 241 -0.23 22.26 -4.08
C ALA A 241 -0.12 21.94 -2.57
N ASP A 242 0.91 21.22 -2.13
CA ASP A 242 1.05 20.92 -0.70
C ASP A 242 1.26 22.23 0.11
N PRO A 243 0.51 22.46 1.19
CA PRO A 243 0.67 23.66 2.01
C PRO A 243 2.02 23.68 2.74
N ARG A 244 2.64 22.51 2.97
CA ARG A 244 3.91 22.39 3.69
C ARG A 244 5.06 22.52 2.70
N GLU A 245 5.91 23.52 2.90
CA GLU A 245 7.02 23.84 2.01
C GLU A 245 7.94 22.64 1.68
N ARG A 246 8.27 21.82 2.68
CA ARG A 246 9.09 20.59 2.52
C ARG A 246 8.49 19.50 1.62
N HIS A 247 7.23 19.65 1.23
CA HIS A 247 6.50 18.73 0.35
C HIS A 247 6.14 19.38 -1.00
N ARG A 248 6.46 20.67 -1.23
CA ARG A 248 6.31 21.32 -2.53
C ARG A 248 7.46 20.92 -3.46
N GLY A 249 7.14 20.72 -4.73
CA GLY A 249 8.06 20.09 -5.67
C GLY A 249 8.31 18.63 -5.30
N VAL A 250 9.55 18.18 -5.37
CA VAL A 250 9.95 16.84 -4.91
C VAL A 250 9.91 16.78 -3.39
N SER A 251 9.07 15.90 -2.85
CA SER A 251 8.92 15.73 -1.40
C SER A 251 10.22 15.26 -0.75
N HIS A 252 10.51 15.78 0.45
CA HIS A 252 11.66 15.31 1.22
C HIS A 252 11.68 13.79 1.45
N HIS A 253 10.53 13.13 1.60
CA HIS A 253 10.46 11.66 1.68
C HIS A 253 11.10 10.96 0.48
N THR A 254 10.88 11.47 -0.74
CA THR A 254 11.49 10.90 -1.95
C THR A 254 12.99 11.13 -1.95
N ARG A 255 13.45 12.32 -1.55
CA ARG A 255 14.89 12.60 -1.44
C ARG A 255 15.59 11.70 -0.41
N SER A 256 14.99 11.54 0.77
CA SER A 256 15.51 10.65 1.81
C SER A 256 15.59 9.20 1.32
N ALA A 257 14.53 8.70 0.67
CA ALA A 257 14.52 7.33 0.13
C ALA A 257 15.60 7.15 -0.95
N LEU A 258 15.73 8.09 -1.90
CA LEU A 258 16.77 8.05 -2.94
C LEU A 258 18.18 8.02 -2.34
N GLY A 259 18.42 8.78 -1.26
CA GLY A 259 19.72 8.79 -0.57
C GLY A 259 20.09 7.48 0.13
N LEU A 260 19.14 6.57 0.32
CA LEU A 260 19.35 5.23 0.92
C LEU A 260 19.35 4.10 -0.12
N MET A 261 19.17 4.41 -1.40
CA MET A 261 19.23 3.42 -2.48
C MET A 261 20.69 3.14 -2.86
N LEU A 262 21.04 1.86 -2.88
CA LEU A 262 22.38 1.36 -3.19
C LEU A 262 22.47 0.86 -4.63
N GLY A 263 21.36 0.32 -5.16
CA GLY A 263 21.29 -0.29 -6.49
C GLY A 263 21.03 0.68 -7.65
N ALA A 264 21.05 0.13 -8.86
CA ALA A 264 20.54 0.79 -10.05
C ALA A 264 19.02 1.00 -9.92
N ARG A 265 18.54 2.14 -10.41
CA ARG A 265 17.13 2.54 -10.37
C ARG A 265 16.85 3.54 -11.47
N ASP A 266 15.63 3.49 -11.99
CA ASP A 266 15.11 4.47 -12.91
C ASP A 266 14.17 5.43 -12.17
N VAL A 267 14.36 6.73 -12.38
CA VAL A 267 13.44 7.75 -11.90
C VAL A 267 12.65 8.28 -13.09
N ALA A 268 11.42 7.82 -13.25
CA ALA A 268 10.55 8.29 -14.32
C ALA A 268 10.05 9.70 -14.01
N TRP A 269 10.20 10.60 -14.99
CA TRP A 269 9.91 12.02 -14.81
C TRP A 269 9.07 12.58 -15.96
N PRO A 270 7.96 13.29 -15.70
CA PRO A 270 7.16 13.89 -16.75
C PRO A 270 7.96 14.87 -17.61
N ALA A 271 7.97 14.66 -18.93
CA ALA A 271 8.62 15.55 -19.89
C ALA A 271 8.06 16.99 -19.74
N GLY A 272 8.96 17.97 -19.66
CA GLY A 272 8.62 19.39 -19.49
C GLY A 272 8.35 19.83 -18.04
N LEU A 273 8.30 18.92 -17.07
CA LEU A 273 8.24 19.30 -15.66
C LEU A 273 9.64 19.75 -15.17
N ARG A 274 9.75 20.95 -14.63
CA ARG A 274 11.01 21.45 -14.05
C ARG A 274 11.28 20.83 -12.68
N GLY A 275 12.55 20.80 -12.26
CA GLY A 275 12.94 20.40 -10.89
C GLY A 275 13.45 18.97 -10.73
N TYR A 276 13.77 18.27 -11.83
CA TYR A 276 14.35 16.93 -11.79
C TYR A 276 15.73 16.87 -11.11
N ALA A 277 16.48 17.98 -11.06
CA ALA A 277 17.77 18.05 -10.38
C ALA A 277 17.73 17.59 -8.90
N ALA A 278 16.55 17.68 -8.26
CA ALA A 278 16.35 17.19 -6.90
C ALA A 278 16.35 15.66 -6.75
N VAL A 279 16.29 14.91 -7.87
CA VAL A 279 16.28 13.44 -7.90
C VAL A 279 17.43 12.84 -8.73
N GLY A 280 18.31 13.67 -9.29
CA GLY A 280 19.44 13.23 -10.10
C GLY A 280 19.05 12.92 -11.55
N ASP A 281 19.62 11.86 -12.10
CA ASP A 281 19.31 11.39 -13.45
C ASP A 281 17.88 10.85 -13.53
N VAL A 282 17.19 11.21 -14.61
CA VAL A 282 15.79 10.83 -14.84
C VAL A 282 15.59 10.26 -16.24
N VAL A 283 14.57 9.42 -16.37
CA VAL A 283 14.02 9.02 -17.66
C VAL A 283 12.83 9.93 -17.95
N GLU A 284 12.94 10.77 -18.99
CA GLU A 284 11.83 11.63 -19.38
C GLU A 284 10.71 10.84 -20.05
N ILE A 285 9.50 10.99 -19.52
CA ILE A 285 8.31 10.26 -19.96
C ILE A 285 7.26 11.26 -20.43
N ASN A 286 6.77 11.08 -21.65
CA ASN A 286 5.59 11.80 -22.08
C ASN A 286 4.38 11.35 -21.22
N VAL A 287 3.69 12.28 -20.57
CA VAL A 287 2.51 11.98 -19.74
C VAL A 287 1.19 12.45 -20.36
N THR A 288 1.19 12.88 -21.63
CA THR A 288 -0.04 13.24 -22.34
C THR A 288 -1.08 12.13 -22.24
N GLY A 289 -2.32 12.50 -21.91
CA GLY A 289 -3.43 11.58 -21.74
C GLY A 289 -3.56 10.95 -20.35
N TRP A 290 -2.69 11.30 -19.38
CA TRP A 290 -2.74 10.71 -18.03
C TRP A 290 -4.11 10.88 -17.36
N GLN A 291 -4.79 12.02 -17.53
CA GLN A 291 -6.12 12.25 -16.94
C GLN A 291 -7.16 11.27 -17.51
N GLN A 292 -7.11 11.03 -18.82
CA GLN A 292 -8.04 10.12 -19.48
C GLN A 292 -7.76 8.68 -19.08
N ALA A 293 -6.48 8.28 -19.03
CA ALA A 293 -6.07 6.95 -18.61
C ALA A 293 -6.44 6.65 -17.14
N CYS A 294 -6.39 7.67 -16.28
CA CYS A 294 -6.80 7.54 -14.88
C CYS A 294 -8.31 7.82 -14.66
N SER A 295 -9.09 8.02 -15.73
CA SER A 295 -10.52 8.31 -15.60
C SER A 295 -11.25 7.11 -14.99
N GLY A 296 -12.11 7.37 -14.02
CA GLY A 296 -12.91 6.35 -13.35
C GLY A 296 -12.19 5.60 -12.22
N ILE A 297 -10.86 5.63 -12.10
CA ILE A 297 -10.13 5.02 -10.97
C ILE A 297 -9.99 5.96 -9.76
N PRO A 298 -9.81 5.44 -8.54
CA PRO A 298 -9.68 6.28 -7.35
C PRO A 298 -8.46 7.20 -7.44
N LEU A 299 -8.68 8.51 -7.42
CA LEU A 299 -7.63 9.53 -7.47
C LEU A 299 -7.84 10.55 -6.36
N ALA A 300 -7.27 10.27 -5.19
CA ALA A 300 -7.25 11.20 -4.08
C ALA A 300 -5.92 11.10 -3.33
N HIS A 301 -5.34 12.25 -3.00
CA HIS A 301 -4.14 12.32 -2.16
C HIS A 301 -4.31 13.44 -1.13
N MET A 302 -4.38 13.07 0.16
CA MET A 302 -4.51 14.05 1.26
C MET A 302 -5.69 15.01 1.07
N GLY A 303 -6.84 14.49 0.62
CA GLY A 303 -8.04 15.27 0.35
C GLY A 303 -8.02 16.03 -0.99
N ARG A 304 -6.92 16.00 -1.74
CA ARG A 304 -6.79 16.66 -3.04
C ARG A 304 -6.99 15.70 -4.20
N GLY A 305 -7.69 16.14 -5.23
CA GLY A 305 -7.89 15.43 -6.49
C GLY A 305 -6.98 15.91 -7.62
N PRO A 306 -7.11 15.31 -8.82
CA PRO A 306 -6.32 15.64 -10.02
C PRO A 306 -6.37 17.10 -10.47
N ALA A 307 -7.46 17.81 -10.19
CA ALA A 307 -7.59 19.22 -10.51
C ALA A 307 -6.74 20.12 -9.60
N GLU A 308 -6.54 19.71 -8.35
CA GLU A 308 -5.83 20.49 -7.33
C GLU A 308 -4.33 20.20 -7.33
N ASP A 309 -3.92 18.95 -7.58
CA ASP A 309 -2.51 18.54 -7.56
C ASP A 309 -2.15 17.63 -8.76
N PRO A 310 -2.29 18.11 -10.01
CA PRO A 310 -2.18 17.28 -11.21
C PRO A 310 -0.81 16.60 -11.33
N TRP A 311 0.25 17.29 -10.94
CA TRP A 311 1.61 16.77 -11.06
C TRP A 311 1.89 15.59 -10.13
N PHE A 312 1.21 15.47 -8.99
CA PHE A 312 1.30 14.29 -8.13
C PHE A 312 0.87 13.02 -8.89
N PHE A 313 -0.25 13.09 -9.60
CA PHE A 313 -0.78 11.96 -10.36
C PHE A 313 0.01 11.71 -11.63
N ALA A 314 0.40 12.77 -12.34
CA ALA A 314 1.19 12.65 -13.57
C ALA A 314 2.59 12.05 -13.34
N THR A 315 3.27 12.38 -12.22
CA THR A 315 4.58 11.75 -11.90
C THR A 315 4.44 10.27 -11.54
N ALA A 316 3.37 9.90 -10.84
CA ALA A 316 3.08 8.49 -10.57
C ALA A 316 2.73 7.73 -11.88
N PHE A 317 1.92 8.34 -12.74
CA PHE A 317 1.60 7.79 -14.07
C PHE A 317 2.85 7.60 -14.95
N ALA A 318 3.81 8.54 -14.89
CA ALA A 318 5.09 8.42 -15.60
C ALA A 318 5.85 7.14 -15.21
N ALA A 319 5.89 6.79 -13.92
CA ALA A 319 6.53 5.56 -13.45
C ALA A 319 5.86 4.30 -14.00
N GLY A 320 4.53 4.28 -14.07
CA GLY A 320 3.80 3.20 -14.72
C GLY A 320 4.10 3.08 -16.21
N ARG A 321 4.09 4.20 -16.94
CA ARG A 321 4.44 4.23 -18.38
C ARG A 321 5.85 3.76 -18.65
N HIS A 322 6.80 4.16 -17.79
CA HIS A 322 8.18 3.70 -17.90
C HIS A 322 8.26 2.19 -17.71
N ALA A 323 7.66 1.65 -16.65
CA ALA A 323 7.62 0.20 -16.41
C ALA A 323 7.04 -0.59 -17.60
N ARG A 324 5.97 -0.09 -18.24
CA ARG A 324 5.43 -0.68 -19.47
C ARG A 324 6.43 -0.69 -20.63
N ALA A 325 7.20 0.38 -20.81
CA ALA A 325 8.21 0.46 -21.86
C ALA A 325 9.37 -0.52 -21.64
N LEU A 326 9.62 -0.96 -20.39
CA LEU A 326 10.66 -1.94 -20.08
C LEU A 326 10.28 -3.39 -20.44
N LEU A 327 9.01 -3.65 -20.74
CA LEU A 327 8.51 -4.95 -21.18
C LEU A 327 8.66 -5.16 -22.70
N GLN A 328 9.08 -4.13 -23.44
CA GLN A 328 9.22 -4.12 -24.89
C GLN A 328 10.69 -4.31 -25.29
#